data_AF-A0A6D1AAZ3-F1
#
_entry.id   AF-A0A6D1AAZ3-F1
#
_cell.length_a   1.000
_cell.length_b   1.000
_cell.length_c   1.000
_cell.angle_alpha   90.00
_cell.angle_beta   90.00
_cell.angle_gamma   90.00
#
_symmetry.space_group_name_H-M   'P 1'
#
loop_
_entity.id
_entity.type
_entity.pdbx_description
1 polymer ?
#
loop_
_entity_poly.entity_id
_entity_poly.type
_entity_poly.pdbx_seq_one_letter_code
_entity_poly.pdbx_strand_id
1 'polypeptide(L)'
;MKQLLQDSWWNQLKEEFEKPYYQELREMLKREYAEQTIYPDSRDIFNALHYTSYDDVKVVILGQDPYHGPGQAQGLSFSVKPGVKQPPSLKNIFLELQQDIGCSIPNHGSLVSWAKQGVLLLHTVLTVRRG
;
A
#
# COMPACT_ATOMS: atom_id res chain seq x y z
N MET A 1 17.75 13.82 -8.69
CA MET A 1 17.31 12.79 -7.72
C MET A 1 17.24 11.43 -8.40
N LYS A 2 17.35 10.31 -7.68
CA LYS A 2 17.10 8.97 -8.25
C LYS A 2 15.59 8.79 -8.44
N GLN A 3 15.18 8.37 -9.62
CA GLN A 3 13.77 8.04 -9.92
C GLN A 3 13.27 6.93 -9.00
N LEU A 4 12.16 7.17 -8.30
CA LEU A 4 11.59 6.25 -7.30
C LEU A 4 10.43 5.41 -7.86
N LEU A 5 9.75 5.89 -8.90
CA LEU A 5 8.57 5.27 -9.48
C LEU A 5 8.76 5.01 -10.97
N GLN A 6 7.92 4.15 -11.54
CA GLN A 6 7.84 3.97 -12.98
C GLN A 6 7.40 5.25 -13.70
N ASP A 7 7.75 5.38 -14.98
CA ASP A 7 7.62 6.61 -15.76
C ASP A 7 6.23 7.25 -15.71
N SER A 8 5.16 6.44 -15.83
CA SER A 8 3.79 6.97 -15.85
C SER A 8 3.41 7.71 -14.56
N TRP A 9 3.84 7.21 -13.40
CA TRP A 9 3.68 7.92 -12.13
C TRP A 9 4.74 9.00 -11.91
N TRP A 10 5.99 8.71 -12.27
CA TRP A 10 7.09 9.65 -12.06
C TRP A 10 6.86 10.97 -12.83
N ASN A 11 6.35 10.89 -14.05
CA ASN A 11 6.02 12.07 -14.85
C ASN A 11 4.93 12.96 -14.23
N GLN A 12 4.08 12.40 -13.36
CA GLN A 12 3.01 13.14 -12.68
C GLN A 12 3.41 13.64 -11.28
N LEU A 13 4.36 12.95 -10.62
CA LEU A 13 4.64 13.15 -9.20
C LEU A 13 6.06 13.65 -8.90
N LYS A 14 6.98 13.65 -9.87
CA LYS A 14 8.39 14.04 -9.65
C LYS A 14 8.53 15.40 -8.96
N GLU A 15 7.67 16.37 -9.26
CA GLU A 15 7.69 17.69 -8.63
C GLU A 15 7.36 17.62 -7.14
N GLU A 16 6.50 16.69 -6.70
CA GLU A 16 6.20 16.47 -5.28
C GLU A 16 7.42 15.92 -4.53
N PHE A 17 8.18 15.04 -5.17
CA PHE A 17 9.40 14.46 -4.58
C PHE A 17 10.50 15.52 -4.38
N GLU A 18 10.55 16.58 -5.18
CA GLU A 18 11.56 17.65 -5.07
C GLU A 18 11.19 18.73 -4.04
N LYS A 19 9.94 18.78 -3.56
CA LYS A 19 9.49 19.82 -2.63
C LYS A 19 10.08 19.65 -1.22
N PRO A 20 10.26 20.76 -0.47
CA PRO A 20 10.85 20.72 0.88
C PRO A 20 10.15 19.75 1.83
N TYR A 21 8.81 19.71 1.80
CA TYR A 21 8.03 18.84 2.70
C TYR A 21 8.37 17.35 2.51
N TYR A 22 8.63 16.91 1.27
CA TYR A 22 8.98 15.53 0.99
C TYR A 22 10.40 15.22 1.43
N GLN A 23 11.33 16.17 1.28
CA GLN A 23 12.70 16.03 1.78
C GLN A 23 12.72 15.90 3.31
N GLU A 24 11.94 16.73 4.01
CA GLU A 24 11.77 16.64 5.47
C GLU A 24 11.16 15.29 5.89
N LEU A 25 10.09 14.85 5.22
CA LEU A 25 9.47 13.54 5.43
C LEU A 25 10.48 12.41 5.22
N ARG A 26 11.28 12.47 4.15
CA ARG A 26 12.27 11.44 3.82
C ARG A 26 13.37 11.35 4.88
N GLU A 27 13.90 12.46 5.36
CA GLU A 27 14.93 12.45 6.41
C GLU A 27 14.35 12.05 7.78
N MET A 28 13.08 12.36 8.05
CA MET A 28 12.36 11.81 9.21
C MET A 28 12.26 10.29 9.09
N LEU A 29 11.77 9.76 7.97
CA LEU A 29 11.61 8.31 7.78
C LEU A 29 12.95 7.56 7.85
N LYS A 30 14.02 8.11 7.26
CA LYS A 30 15.35 7.48 7.34
C LYS A 30 15.82 7.29 8.77
N ARG A 31 15.57 8.26 9.66
CA ARG A 31 15.86 8.12 11.10
C ARG A 31 14.94 7.10 11.74
N GLU A 32 13.64 7.18 11.50
CA GLU A 32 12.68 6.26 12.10
C GLU A 32 12.92 4.79 11.72
N TYR A 33 13.24 4.49 10.45
CA TYR A 33 13.59 3.13 10.03
C TYR A 33 14.92 2.62 10.62
N ALA A 34 15.83 3.52 11.02
CA ALA A 34 17.09 3.16 11.67
C ALA A 34 16.95 2.95 13.18
N GLU A 35 16.02 3.67 13.81
CA GLU A 35 15.87 3.73 15.27
C GLU A 35 14.77 2.81 15.80
N GLN A 36 13.74 2.52 14.99
CA GLN A 36 12.55 1.78 15.43
C GLN A 36 11.90 0.98 14.29
N THR A 37 10.89 0.17 14.65
CA THR A 37 10.16 -0.63 13.65
C THR A 37 9.07 0.20 12.98
N ILE A 38 9.24 0.47 11.69
CA ILE A 38 8.26 1.13 10.81
C ILE A 38 7.71 0.11 9.81
N TYR A 39 6.41 0.19 9.54
CA TYR A 39 5.73 -0.60 8.51
C TYR A 39 5.18 0.28 7.39
N PRO A 40 5.14 -0.21 6.14
CA PRO A 40 5.70 -1.49 5.68
C PRO A 40 7.24 -1.46 5.61
N ASP A 41 7.89 -2.52 5.13
CA ASP A 41 9.31 -2.47 4.75
C ASP A 41 9.55 -1.24 3.84
N SER A 42 10.67 -0.54 3.98
CA SER A 42 10.91 0.72 3.24
C SER A 42 10.83 0.59 1.72
N ARG A 43 11.18 -0.60 1.19
CA ARG A 43 11.05 -0.94 -0.24
C ARG A 43 9.60 -1.12 -0.70
N ASP A 44 8.68 -1.40 0.22
CA ASP A 44 7.28 -1.70 -0.07
C ASP A 44 6.39 -0.45 0.00
N ILE A 45 6.89 0.71 0.47
CA ILE A 45 6.11 1.94 0.70
C ILE A 45 5.23 2.33 -0.50
N PHE A 46 5.77 2.22 -1.72
CA PHE A 46 5.10 2.64 -2.95
C PHE A 46 4.53 1.47 -3.77
N ASN A 47 4.37 0.28 -3.19
CA ASN A 47 3.91 -0.91 -3.92
C ASN A 47 2.59 -0.70 -4.66
N ALA A 48 1.63 0.06 -4.13
CA ALA A 48 0.39 0.39 -4.85
C ALA A 48 0.65 1.01 -6.24
N LEU A 49 1.62 1.94 -6.33
CA LEU A 49 2.01 2.64 -7.56
C LEU A 49 2.93 1.77 -8.44
N HIS A 50 3.62 0.78 -7.87
CA HIS A 50 4.40 -0.19 -8.63
C HIS A 50 3.53 -1.27 -9.27
N TYR A 51 2.50 -1.75 -8.56
CA TYR A 51 1.58 -2.76 -9.11
C TYR A 51 0.57 -2.19 -10.08
N THR A 52 0.17 -0.93 -9.90
CA THR A 52 -0.83 -0.26 -10.74
C THR A 52 -0.22 1.02 -11.29
N SER A 53 0.10 1.04 -12.59
CA SER A 53 0.63 2.24 -13.26
C SER A 53 -0.44 3.33 -13.35
N TYR A 54 -0.04 4.59 -13.55
CA TYR A 54 -1.00 5.71 -13.67
C TYR A 54 -2.02 5.46 -14.77
N ASP A 55 -1.56 4.93 -15.91
CA ASP A 55 -2.37 4.69 -17.10
C ASP A 55 -3.28 3.44 -16.94
N ASP A 56 -2.93 2.52 -16.04
CA ASP A 56 -3.70 1.28 -15.80
C ASP A 56 -4.78 1.43 -14.72
N VAL A 57 -4.84 2.57 -14.01
CA VAL A 57 -5.82 2.78 -12.94
C VAL A 57 -7.24 2.74 -13.51
N LYS A 58 -8.07 1.84 -12.98
CA LYS A 58 -9.51 1.73 -13.26
C LYS A 58 -10.36 2.02 -12.04
N VAL A 59 -9.90 1.60 -10.87
CA VAL A 59 -10.59 1.76 -9.58
C VAL A 59 -9.58 2.23 -8.54
N VAL A 60 -9.99 3.11 -7.64
CA VAL A 60 -9.18 3.54 -6.49
C VAL A 60 -9.91 3.15 -5.21
N ILE A 61 -9.24 2.39 -4.34
CA ILE A 61 -9.74 2.03 -3.02
C ILE A 61 -8.83 2.66 -1.97
N LEU A 62 -9.37 3.67 -1.27
CA LEU A 62 -8.63 4.42 -0.26
C LEU A 62 -8.70 3.76 1.11
N GLY A 63 -7.53 3.50 1.70
CA GLY A 63 -7.36 3.18 3.11
C GLY A 63 -6.78 4.37 3.88
N GLN A 64 -6.76 4.27 5.21
CA GLN A 64 -6.20 5.30 6.08
C GLN A 64 -4.68 5.18 6.19
N ASP A 65 -4.20 4.26 7.02
CA ASP A 65 -2.79 4.00 7.29
C ASP A 65 -2.48 2.49 7.23
N PRO A 66 -1.21 2.08 7.09
CA PRO A 66 -0.86 0.68 6.99
C PRO A 66 -1.19 -0.08 8.28
N TYR A 67 -1.36 -1.39 8.17
CA TYR A 67 -1.41 -2.24 9.36
C TYR A 67 -0.11 -2.13 10.19
N HIS A 68 -0.28 -1.99 11.51
CA HIS A 68 0.79 -1.75 12.48
C HIS A 68 1.38 -3.02 13.10
N GLY A 69 0.88 -4.21 12.73
CA GLY A 69 1.38 -5.50 13.21
C GLY A 69 2.45 -6.14 12.30
N PRO A 70 3.33 -6.98 12.87
CA PRO A 70 4.42 -7.60 12.14
C PRO A 70 3.93 -8.46 10.97
N GLY A 71 4.54 -8.26 9.80
CA GLY A 71 4.27 -9.02 8.57
C GLY A 71 2.96 -8.68 7.87
N GLN A 72 2.14 -7.77 8.40
CA GLN A 72 0.83 -7.46 7.85
C GLN A 72 0.92 -6.56 6.61
N ALA A 73 1.47 -5.37 6.75
CA ALA A 73 1.49 -4.38 5.67
C ALA A 73 2.41 -4.80 4.51
N GLN A 74 1.95 -4.56 3.28
CA GLN A 74 2.72 -4.80 2.04
C GLN A 74 2.73 -3.58 1.09
N GLY A 75 2.33 -2.40 1.59
CA GLY A 75 2.21 -1.19 0.77
C GLY A 75 0.97 -1.13 -0.11
N LEU A 76 -0.10 -1.84 0.27
CA LEU A 76 -1.40 -1.88 -0.40
C LEU A 76 -2.51 -1.71 0.65
N SER A 77 -3.51 -0.88 0.36
CA SER A 77 -4.67 -0.71 1.24
C SER A 77 -5.41 -2.04 1.47
N PHE A 78 -5.81 -2.28 2.73
CA PHE A 78 -6.51 -3.48 3.22
C PHE A 78 -5.80 -4.83 3.06
N SER A 79 -4.74 -4.91 2.27
CA SER A 79 -4.13 -6.18 1.90
C SER A 79 -3.06 -6.66 2.88
N VAL A 80 -3.03 -7.96 3.18
CA VAL A 80 -1.97 -8.60 3.98
C VAL A 80 -1.21 -9.69 3.20
N LYS A 81 0.05 -9.96 3.58
CA LYS A 81 0.87 -10.99 2.92
C LYS A 81 0.22 -12.40 3.09
N PRO A 82 0.39 -13.33 2.12
CA PRO A 82 -0.06 -14.72 2.30
C PRO A 82 0.55 -15.34 3.58
N GLY A 83 -0.23 -16.17 4.27
CA GLY A 83 0.16 -16.75 5.57
C GLY A 83 -0.13 -15.87 6.79
N VAL A 84 -0.51 -14.61 6.58
CA VAL A 84 -0.96 -13.71 7.66
C VAL A 84 -2.46 -13.83 7.84
N LYS A 85 -2.92 -13.87 9.11
CA LYS A 85 -4.34 -13.88 9.44
C LYS A 85 -5.04 -12.65 8.87
N GLN A 86 -6.14 -12.85 8.15
CA GLN A 86 -6.95 -11.77 7.60
C GLN A 86 -7.43 -10.81 8.72
N PRO A 87 -7.17 -9.50 8.62
CA PRO A 87 -7.68 -8.49 9.54
C PRO A 87 -9.22 -8.39 9.48
N PRO A 88 -9.89 -7.89 10.54
CA PRO A 88 -11.35 -7.78 10.59
C PRO A 88 -11.95 -7.03 9.39
N SER A 89 -11.37 -5.89 9.01
CA SER A 89 -11.85 -5.11 7.86
C SER A 89 -11.77 -5.89 6.55
N LEU A 90 -10.68 -6.64 6.33
CA LEU A 90 -10.51 -7.46 5.12
C LEU A 90 -11.48 -8.64 5.09
N LYS A 91 -11.79 -9.24 6.24
CA LYS A 91 -12.84 -10.27 6.32
C LYS A 91 -14.20 -9.72 5.92
N ASN A 92 -14.54 -8.51 6.39
CA ASN A 92 -15.80 -7.86 6.01
C ASN A 92 -15.83 -7.55 4.51
N ILE A 93 -14.71 -7.13 3.91
CA ILE A 93 -14.59 -6.95 2.46
C ILE A 93 -14.87 -8.28 1.73
N PHE A 94 -14.30 -9.40 2.17
CA PHE A 94 -14.57 -10.69 1.53
C PHE A 94 -15.99 -11.20 1.74
N LEU A 95 -16.61 -10.93 2.90
CA LEU A 95 -18.02 -11.25 3.14
C LEU A 95 -18.93 -10.46 2.20
N GLU A 96 -18.68 -9.16 2.04
CA GLU A 96 -19.44 -8.33 1.11
C GLU A 96 -19.24 -8.79 -0.33
N LEU A 97 -17.99 -9.04 -0.75
CA LEU A 97 -17.68 -9.57 -2.08
C LEU A 97 -18.37 -10.91 -2.36
N GLN A 98 -18.50 -11.76 -1.34
CA GLN A 98 -19.23 -13.02 -1.45
C GLN A 98 -20.73 -12.79 -1.67
N GLN A 99 -21.34 -11.84 -0.96
CA GLN A 99 -22.77 -11.54 -1.10
C GLN A 99 -23.08 -10.84 -2.43
N ASP A 100 -22.22 -9.90 -2.85
CA ASP A 100 -22.41 -9.08 -4.05
C ASP A 100 -22.10 -9.85 -5.34
N ILE A 101 -20.92 -10.47 -5.42
CA ILE A 101 -20.38 -11.08 -6.66
C ILE A 101 -20.38 -12.62 -6.61
N GLY A 102 -20.64 -13.23 -5.44
CA GLY A 102 -20.66 -14.68 -5.29
C GLY A 102 -19.27 -15.33 -5.16
N CYS A 103 -18.21 -14.54 -4.94
CA CYS A 103 -16.86 -15.07 -4.80
C CYS A 103 -16.69 -15.87 -3.49
N SER A 104 -15.98 -16.99 -3.55
CA SER A 104 -15.59 -17.72 -2.34
C SER A 104 -14.55 -16.95 -1.52
N ILE A 105 -14.65 -16.99 -0.19
CA ILE A 105 -13.67 -16.37 0.70
C ILE A 105 -12.31 -17.10 0.56
N PRO A 106 -11.23 -16.41 0.15
CA PRO A 106 -9.92 -17.03 0.00
C PRO A 106 -9.29 -17.37 1.36
N ASN A 107 -8.34 -18.31 1.35
CA ASN A 107 -7.57 -18.70 2.54
C ASN A 107 -6.38 -17.75 2.85
N HIS A 108 -6.23 -16.65 2.13
CA HIS A 108 -5.21 -15.62 2.31
C HIS A 108 -5.80 -14.22 2.22
N GLY A 109 -5.04 -13.20 2.64
CA GLY A 109 -5.48 -11.80 2.59
C GLY A 109 -4.78 -10.92 1.54
N SER A 110 -4.03 -11.50 0.61
CA SER A 110 -3.38 -10.73 -0.44
C SER A 110 -4.38 -10.32 -1.53
N LEU A 111 -4.34 -9.04 -1.90
CA LEU A 111 -5.14 -8.38 -2.92
C LEU A 111 -4.28 -7.95 -4.12
N VAL A 112 -3.06 -8.47 -4.23
CA VAL A 112 -2.15 -8.19 -5.36
C VAL A 112 -2.80 -8.52 -6.71
N SER A 113 -3.69 -9.52 -6.75
CA SER A 113 -4.46 -9.87 -7.95
C SER A 113 -5.33 -8.70 -8.44
N TRP A 114 -5.92 -7.91 -7.53
CA TRP A 114 -6.71 -6.73 -7.89
C TRP A 114 -5.83 -5.60 -8.40
N ALA A 115 -4.69 -5.36 -7.74
CA ALA A 115 -3.73 -4.33 -8.16
C ALA A 115 -3.25 -4.56 -9.60
N LYS A 116 -2.90 -5.80 -9.94
CA LYS A 116 -2.51 -6.19 -11.30
C LYS A 116 -3.59 -6.01 -12.37
N GLN A 117 -4.84 -5.77 -11.97
CA GLN A 117 -5.99 -5.57 -12.86
C GLN A 117 -6.45 -4.11 -12.95
N GLY A 118 -5.71 -3.18 -12.33
CA GLY A 118 -6.03 -1.74 -12.37
C GLY A 118 -6.67 -1.20 -11.09
N VAL A 119 -6.70 -1.96 -9.99
CA VAL A 119 -7.23 -1.48 -8.71
C VAL A 119 -6.12 -0.85 -7.88
N LEU A 120 -6.07 0.47 -7.84
CA LEU A 120 -5.12 1.21 -7.02
C LEU A 120 -5.52 1.16 -5.54
N LEU A 121 -4.82 0.32 -4.78
CA LEU A 121 -5.01 0.12 -3.34
C LEU A 121 -4.15 1.10 -2.52
N LEU A 122 -4.59 2.35 -2.43
CA LEU A 122 -3.80 3.45 -1.87
C LEU A 122 -4.20 3.76 -0.42
N HIS A 123 -3.24 3.83 0.50
CA HIS A 123 -3.45 4.47 1.81
C HIS A 123 -3.19 5.97 1.70
N THR A 124 -3.90 6.79 2.48
CA THR A 124 -3.62 8.24 2.57
C THR A 124 -2.37 8.54 3.39
N VAL A 125 -1.99 7.64 4.31
CA VAL A 125 -0.71 7.63 5.02
C VAL A 125 0.02 6.34 4.65
N LEU A 126 1.30 6.44 4.27
CA LEU A 126 2.04 5.29 3.70
C LEU A 126 2.93 4.53 4.68
N THR A 127 3.15 5.06 5.89
CA THR A 127 4.03 4.46 6.91
C THR A 127 3.44 4.61 8.31
N VAL A 128 3.67 3.62 9.17
CA VAL A 128 3.22 3.62 10.58
C VAL A 128 4.28 3.01 11.48
N ARG A 129 4.38 3.47 12.72
CA ARG A 129 5.21 2.83 13.75
C ARG A 129 4.54 1.54 14.22
N ARG A 130 5.34 0.52 14.57
CA ARG A 130 4.83 -0.63 15.31
C ARG A 130 4.29 -0.17 16.67
N GLY A 131 3.07 -0.53 17.01
CA GLY A 131 2.41 -0.14 18.26
C GLY A 131 0.91 -0.22 18.11
#